data_AF-A0A0Q6B8F9-F1
#
_entry.id   AF-A0A0Q6B8F9-F1
#
_cell.length_a   1.000
_cell.length_b   1.000
_cell.length_c   1.000
_cell.angle_alpha   90.00
_cell.angle_beta   90.00
_cell.angle_gamma   90.00
#
_symmetry.space_group_name_H-M   'P 1'
#
loop_
_entity.id
_entity.type
_entity.pdbx_description
1 polymer ?
#
loop_
_entity_poly.entity_id
_entity_poly.type
_entity_poly.pdbx_seq_one_letter_code
_entity_poly.pdbx_strand_id
1 'polypeptide(L)'
;MLSAVTHALARPLIRTWLTASPHSWERHVVATDSPHLHAPGTDPDRVLLVGDGVATGRGVRTHELGLPGHLARSLTALTGRATDVDIVVDGRMTVRQGPAAVAEIDLARFDAIVLSFGANEALSLIDVATWADDLSALLTDIASRAPTATTTYVLGIPSFTVNPHFPPRLGRLVDRNSARLNDVMRRVVASHPSMVFVPEAEGHAFEAESAPVYARWAAPIALHISDGLDPARPAAEDTVQADEKARLRSLDRLERLRGTDDDPELDQLTDRARQLFGTTLAAVTLIGRDTQEMRSVSGTDALALPRSESFCDTTIRRTGHLVIEDASLDSRYADYSVVAGEPGIRFYAGYPLEAPDGQRVGALCVMDTEARRFSTEDATALRALALAIQRHLFRHEPDAG
;
A
#
# COMPACT_ATOMS: atom_id res chain seq x y z
N MET A 1 33.90 -26.84 -8.22
CA MET A 1 33.70 -27.97 -7.28
C MET A 1 33.75 -27.54 -5.81
N LEU A 2 34.80 -26.86 -5.31
CA LEU A 2 34.90 -26.44 -3.90
C LEU A 2 33.69 -25.60 -3.40
N SER A 3 33.24 -24.61 -4.17
CA SER A 3 32.08 -23.75 -3.80
C SER A 3 30.77 -24.52 -3.66
N ALA A 4 30.52 -25.52 -4.51
CA ALA A 4 29.29 -26.32 -4.49
C ALA A 4 29.23 -27.22 -3.24
N VAL A 5 30.37 -27.83 -2.87
CA VAL A 5 30.47 -28.62 -1.63
C VAL A 5 30.30 -27.72 -0.40
N THR A 6 30.91 -26.53 -0.39
CA THR A 6 30.72 -25.56 0.70
C THR A 6 29.27 -25.13 0.82
N HIS A 7 28.57 -24.85 -0.28
CA HIS A 7 27.15 -24.46 -0.24
C HIS A 7 26.27 -25.63 0.23
N ALA A 8 26.54 -26.86 -0.23
CA ALA A 8 25.79 -28.04 0.18
C ALA A 8 25.90 -28.32 1.70
N LEU A 9 27.07 -28.06 2.29
CA LEU A 9 27.27 -28.18 3.74
C LEU A 9 26.70 -27.00 4.54
N ALA A 10 26.75 -25.78 3.99
CA ALA A 10 26.32 -24.57 4.67
C ALA A 10 24.78 -24.42 4.72
N ARG A 11 24.08 -24.75 3.62
CA ARG A 11 22.61 -24.65 3.53
C ARG A 11 21.86 -25.30 4.70
N PRO A 12 22.11 -26.56 5.10
CA PRO A 12 21.41 -27.16 6.23
C PRO A 12 21.74 -26.46 7.56
N LEU A 13 22.96 -25.93 7.73
CA LEU A 13 23.34 -25.18 8.94
C LEU A 13 22.62 -23.83 9.02
N ILE A 14 22.53 -23.10 7.91
CA ILE A 14 21.76 -21.85 7.81
C ILE A 14 20.29 -22.12 8.13
N ARG A 15 19.69 -23.13 7.49
CA ARG A 15 18.29 -23.51 7.74
C ARG A 15 18.05 -23.91 9.19
N THR A 16 18.97 -24.66 9.79
CA THR A 16 18.86 -25.06 11.20
C THR A 16 18.96 -23.84 12.12
N TRP A 17 19.84 -22.87 11.82
CA TRP A 17 19.89 -21.63 12.59
C TRP A 17 18.60 -20.83 12.45
N LEU A 18 18.09 -20.67 11.23
CA LEU A 18 16.84 -19.94 10.96
C LEU A 18 15.64 -20.53 11.73
N THR A 19 15.52 -21.85 11.78
CA THR A 19 14.38 -22.49 12.44
C THR A 19 14.57 -22.68 13.94
N ALA A 20 15.78 -22.99 14.41
CA ALA A 20 16.03 -23.39 15.80
C ALA A 20 16.59 -22.26 16.68
N SER A 21 17.24 -21.23 16.12
CA SER A 21 17.81 -20.14 16.92
C SER A 21 16.70 -19.25 17.50
N PRO A 22 16.75 -18.91 18.80
CA PRO A 22 15.85 -17.91 19.38
C PRO A 22 16.16 -16.48 18.87
N HIS A 23 17.32 -16.28 18.24
CA HIS A 23 17.73 -14.99 17.65
C HIS A 23 17.48 -14.94 16.15
N SER A 24 16.74 -15.91 15.60
CA SER A 24 16.35 -15.91 14.20
C SER A 24 15.27 -14.87 13.95
N TRP A 25 15.45 -14.08 12.88
CA TRP A 25 14.44 -13.13 12.41
C TRP A 25 13.17 -13.82 11.89
N GLU A 26 13.19 -15.13 11.58
CA GLU A 26 11.96 -15.88 11.26
C GLU A 26 10.99 -15.96 12.46
N ARG A 27 11.46 -15.67 13.68
CA ARG A 27 10.66 -15.63 14.90
C ARG A 27 10.17 -14.22 15.24
N HIS A 28 10.60 -13.20 14.50
CA HIS A 28 10.12 -11.84 14.72
C HIS A 28 8.64 -11.74 14.36
N VAL A 29 7.93 -10.87 15.08
CA VAL A 29 6.58 -10.48 14.70
C VAL A 29 6.66 -9.80 13.33
N VAL A 30 5.74 -10.17 12.45
CA VAL A 30 5.55 -9.53 11.14
C VAL A 30 4.25 -8.76 11.21
N ALA A 31 4.20 -7.60 10.56
CA ALA A 31 2.98 -6.82 10.47
C ALA A 31 1.90 -7.59 9.69
N THR A 32 0.66 -7.54 10.18
CA THR A 32 -0.51 -8.19 9.56
C THR A 32 -1.72 -7.25 9.47
N ASP A 33 -1.48 -5.95 9.69
CA ASP A 33 -2.48 -4.92 9.46
C ASP A 33 -2.64 -4.65 7.96
N SER A 34 -3.48 -3.66 7.60
CA SER A 34 -3.78 -3.36 6.21
C SER A 34 -2.51 -3.20 5.36
N PRO A 35 -2.44 -3.82 4.17
CA PRO A 35 -1.31 -3.67 3.25
C PRO A 35 -1.33 -2.32 2.52
N HIS A 36 -2.20 -1.39 2.91
CA HIS A 36 -2.33 -0.07 2.33
C HIS A 36 -2.00 1.00 3.38
N LEU A 37 -1.00 1.82 3.09
CA LEU A 37 -0.57 2.91 3.95
C LEU A 37 -0.78 4.26 3.28
N HIS A 38 -1.05 5.25 4.12
CA HIS A 38 -1.19 6.63 3.68
C HIS A 38 -0.43 7.55 4.65
N ALA A 39 0.43 8.39 4.09
CA ALA A 39 1.02 9.53 4.78
C ALA A 39 0.25 10.82 4.38
N PRO A 40 -0.10 11.69 5.35
CA PRO A 40 -1.00 12.82 5.12
C PRO A 40 -0.48 13.82 4.08
N GLY A 41 -1.42 14.42 3.35
CA GLY A 41 -1.17 15.47 2.35
C GLY A 41 -2.26 15.47 1.28
N THR A 42 -2.04 16.20 0.21
CA THR A 42 -2.88 16.18 -1.00
C THR A 42 -2.10 15.58 -2.17
N ASP A 43 -2.81 15.05 -3.17
CA ASP A 43 -2.23 14.52 -4.43
C ASP A 43 -1.14 13.46 -4.19
N PRO A 44 -1.52 12.24 -3.75
CA PRO A 44 -0.55 11.29 -3.23
C PRO A 44 0.42 10.77 -4.29
N ASP A 45 1.71 10.70 -3.92
CA ASP A 45 2.69 9.84 -4.56
C ASP A 45 2.31 8.37 -4.32
N ARG A 46 1.96 7.63 -5.37
CA ARG A 46 1.52 6.23 -5.25
C ARG A 46 2.69 5.28 -5.47
N VAL A 47 3.03 4.52 -4.44
CA VAL A 47 4.20 3.62 -4.43
C VAL A 47 3.75 2.18 -4.22
N LEU A 48 4.17 1.27 -5.10
CA LEU A 48 4.01 -0.17 -4.88
C LEU A 48 5.30 -0.73 -4.28
N LEU A 49 5.22 -1.38 -3.12
CA LEU A 49 6.35 -2.07 -2.49
C LEU A 49 6.15 -3.59 -2.55
N VAL A 50 7.04 -4.29 -3.24
CA VAL A 50 6.95 -5.74 -3.47
C VAL A 50 8.18 -6.45 -2.95
N GLY A 51 7.98 -7.60 -2.29
CA GLY A 51 9.04 -8.58 -2.08
C GLY A 51 9.10 -9.20 -0.69
N ASP A 52 10.30 -9.34 -0.15
CA ASP A 52 10.57 -9.99 1.12
C ASP A 52 11.27 -9.06 2.12
N GLY A 53 11.61 -9.64 3.27
CA GLY A 53 12.73 -9.12 4.01
C GLY A 53 12.37 -7.92 4.87
N VAL A 54 13.08 -6.82 4.65
CA VAL A 54 12.86 -5.55 5.36
C VAL A 54 11.53 -4.89 4.97
N ALA A 55 10.97 -5.25 3.82
CA ALA A 55 9.68 -4.74 3.35
C ALA A 55 8.49 -5.27 4.16
N THR A 56 8.64 -6.42 4.85
CA THR A 56 7.54 -7.03 5.64
C THR A 56 7.37 -6.40 7.03
N GLY A 57 8.23 -5.46 7.43
CA GLY A 57 8.14 -4.84 8.75
C GLY A 57 8.39 -5.82 9.90
N ARG A 58 9.36 -6.74 9.76
CA ARG A 58 9.77 -7.61 10.87
C ARG A 58 10.17 -6.80 12.11
N GLY A 59 9.81 -7.31 13.28
CA GLY A 59 10.12 -6.69 14.57
C GLY A 59 9.14 -5.60 14.99
N VAL A 60 8.18 -5.24 14.14
CA VAL A 60 7.11 -4.28 14.47
C VAL A 60 5.73 -4.90 14.25
N ARG A 61 4.69 -4.28 14.83
CA ARG A 61 3.32 -4.81 14.82
C ARG A 61 2.46 -4.31 13.66
N THR A 62 2.87 -3.23 13.01
CA THR A 62 2.12 -2.57 11.93
C THR A 62 3.06 -2.16 10.81
N HIS A 63 2.57 -2.15 9.58
CA HIS A 63 3.33 -1.67 8.43
C HIS A 63 3.65 -0.17 8.57
N GLU A 64 2.84 0.59 9.31
CA GLU A 64 3.11 2.01 9.65
C GLU A 64 4.41 2.20 10.44
N LEU A 65 4.80 1.23 11.27
CA LEU A 65 6.04 1.24 12.05
C LEU A 65 7.22 0.61 11.29
N GLY A 66 6.96 -0.03 10.15
CA GLY A 66 7.95 -0.71 9.32
C GLY A 66 8.57 0.20 8.28
N LEU A 67 9.37 -0.40 7.38
CA LEU A 67 9.89 0.29 6.20
C LEU A 67 8.79 1.01 5.39
N PRO A 68 7.62 0.40 5.12
CA PRO A 68 6.61 1.03 4.26
C PRO A 68 6.09 2.35 4.84
N GLY A 69 5.76 2.38 6.14
CA GLY A 69 5.26 3.61 6.79
C GLY A 69 6.31 4.69 6.94
N HIS A 70 7.56 4.32 7.22
CA HIS A 70 8.66 5.28 7.27
C HIS A 70 9.02 5.82 5.87
N LEU A 71 8.90 4.99 4.84
CA LEU A 71 9.08 5.41 3.45
C LEU A 71 8.01 6.43 3.07
N ALA A 72 6.74 6.16 3.34
CA ALA A 72 5.63 7.07 3.07
C ALA A 72 5.86 8.45 3.69
N ARG A 73 6.17 8.50 5.00
CA ARG A 73 6.45 9.77 5.71
C ARG A 73 7.66 10.52 5.16
N SER A 74 8.72 9.79 4.78
CA SER A 74 9.93 10.40 4.24
C SER A 74 9.68 10.99 2.86
N LEU A 75 8.92 10.29 2.01
CA LEU A 75 8.50 10.80 0.70
C LEU A 75 7.62 12.04 0.85
N THR A 76 6.58 11.99 1.70
CA THR A 76 5.75 13.18 2.00
C THR A 76 6.58 14.38 2.44
N ALA A 77 7.60 14.16 3.28
CA ALA A 77 8.48 15.24 3.72
C ALA A 77 9.38 15.80 2.60
N LEU A 78 9.75 14.98 1.62
CA LEU A 78 10.63 15.36 0.50
C LEU A 78 9.85 15.99 -0.66
N THR A 79 8.68 15.45 -1.00
CA THR A 79 7.87 15.87 -2.15
C THR A 79 6.85 16.96 -1.78
N GLY A 80 6.48 17.05 -0.50
CA GLY A 80 5.42 17.94 -0.02
C GLY A 80 4.00 17.47 -0.36
N ARG A 81 3.87 16.25 -0.91
CA ARG A 81 2.59 15.61 -1.28
C ARG A 81 2.21 14.52 -0.29
N ALA A 82 0.95 14.08 -0.32
CA ALA A 82 0.62 12.81 0.35
C ALA A 82 1.45 11.66 -0.23
N THR A 83 1.49 10.53 0.47
CA THR A 83 2.09 9.32 -0.10
C THR A 83 1.26 8.10 0.25
N ASP A 84 0.87 7.35 -0.78
CA ASP A 84 0.17 6.08 -0.64
C ASP A 84 1.16 4.95 -0.93
N VAL A 85 1.19 3.92 -0.08
CA VAL A 85 2.04 2.75 -0.26
C VAL A 85 1.20 1.49 -0.21
N ASP A 86 1.16 0.77 -1.33
CA ASP A 86 0.58 -0.56 -1.43
C ASP A 86 1.66 -1.61 -1.24
N ILE A 87 1.37 -2.63 -0.44
CA ILE A 87 2.35 -3.59 0.05
C ILE A 87 2.00 -5.00 -0.42
N VAL A 88 2.92 -5.62 -1.15
CA VAL A 88 2.80 -7.00 -1.63
C VAL A 88 4.02 -7.77 -1.16
N VAL A 89 3.96 -8.24 0.08
CA VAL A 89 5.11 -8.81 0.75
C VAL A 89 4.80 -10.15 1.39
N ASP A 90 5.74 -11.09 1.28
CA ASP A 90 5.73 -12.35 2.02
C ASP A 90 7.16 -12.60 2.51
N GLY A 91 7.31 -12.93 3.80
CA GLY A 91 8.61 -13.18 4.42
C GLY A 91 9.44 -14.29 3.78
N ARG A 92 8.82 -15.16 2.98
CA ARG A 92 9.45 -16.26 2.23
C ARG A 92 9.43 -16.05 0.72
N MET A 93 8.93 -14.91 0.24
CA MET A 93 8.92 -14.61 -1.18
C MET A 93 10.34 -14.64 -1.73
N THR A 94 10.50 -15.22 -2.91
CA THR A 94 11.70 -15.15 -3.72
C THR A 94 11.37 -14.44 -5.02
N VAL A 95 12.39 -13.93 -5.71
CA VAL A 95 12.25 -13.22 -6.99
C VAL A 95 11.50 -14.06 -8.05
N ARG A 96 11.63 -15.39 -7.98
CA ARG A 96 10.91 -16.34 -8.85
C ARG A 96 9.39 -16.23 -8.71
N GLN A 97 8.90 -15.93 -7.51
CA GLN A 97 7.46 -15.77 -7.23
C GLN A 97 6.99 -14.35 -7.56
N GLY A 98 7.90 -13.41 -7.78
CA GLY A 98 7.60 -12.01 -8.09
C GLY A 98 6.59 -11.83 -9.21
N PRO A 99 6.74 -12.47 -10.40
CA PRO A 99 5.80 -12.27 -11.51
C PRO A 99 4.36 -12.64 -11.14
N ALA A 100 4.16 -13.72 -10.38
CA ALA A 100 2.85 -14.13 -9.92
C ALA A 100 2.28 -13.14 -8.88
N ALA A 101 3.13 -12.63 -7.98
CA ALA A 101 2.74 -11.67 -6.95
C ALA A 101 2.24 -10.34 -7.52
N VAL A 102 2.73 -9.93 -8.70
CA VAL A 102 2.33 -8.68 -9.36
C VAL A 102 1.44 -8.87 -10.59
N ALA A 103 0.96 -10.10 -10.84
CA ALA A 103 0.22 -10.45 -12.06
C ALA A 103 -1.12 -9.71 -12.16
N GLU A 104 -1.88 -9.68 -11.06
CA GLU A 104 -3.22 -9.09 -11.00
C GLU A 104 -3.20 -7.58 -10.66
N ILE A 105 -2.00 -7.01 -10.52
CA ILE A 105 -1.83 -5.61 -10.14
C ILE A 105 -1.72 -4.76 -11.40
N ASP A 106 -2.60 -3.77 -11.51
CA ASP A 106 -2.49 -2.72 -12.51
C ASP A 106 -1.35 -1.76 -12.13
N LEU A 107 -0.18 -1.98 -12.74
CA LEU A 107 1.02 -1.20 -12.48
C LEU A 107 0.90 0.26 -12.94
N ALA A 108 -0.07 0.59 -13.80
CA ALA A 108 -0.29 1.97 -14.26
C ALA A 108 -0.82 2.91 -13.16
N ARG A 109 -1.27 2.33 -12.04
CA ARG A 109 -1.74 3.07 -10.86
C ARG A 109 -0.62 3.68 -10.04
N PHE A 110 0.63 3.26 -10.24
CA PHE A 110 1.75 3.63 -9.39
C PHE A 110 2.72 4.57 -10.10
N ASP A 111 3.20 5.54 -9.33
CA ASP A 111 4.17 6.54 -9.75
C ASP A 111 5.59 6.02 -9.54
N ALA A 112 5.77 5.12 -8.57
CA ALA A 112 6.99 4.37 -8.35
C ALA A 112 6.71 2.92 -7.94
N ILE A 113 7.60 2.00 -8.33
CA ILE A 113 7.59 0.60 -7.89
C ILE A 113 8.89 0.34 -7.14
N VAL A 114 8.84 -0.32 -5.99
CA VAL A 114 9.99 -0.66 -5.16
C VAL A 114 10.05 -2.17 -4.98
N LEU A 115 11.15 -2.78 -5.40
CA LEU A 115 11.38 -4.23 -5.33
C LEU A 115 12.44 -4.54 -4.28
N SER A 116 12.09 -5.38 -3.31
CA SER A 116 12.96 -5.84 -2.23
C SER A 116 13.09 -7.35 -2.28
N PHE A 117 14.08 -7.87 -3.01
CA PHE A 117 14.32 -9.32 -3.15
C PHE A 117 15.79 -9.66 -2.91
N GLY A 118 16.06 -10.95 -2.69
CA GLY A 118 17.42 -11.49 -2.69
C GLY A 118 17.95 -11.89 -1.32
N ALA A 119 17.27 -11.52 -0.22
CA ALA A 119 17.68 -11.95 1.12
C ALA A 119 17.50 -13.46 1.29
N ASN A 120 16.34 -14.00 0.88
CA ASN A 120 16.07 -15.44 0.92
C ASN A 120 17.00 -16.24 -0.02
N GLU A 121 17.35 -15.66 -1.16
CA GLU A 121 18.26 -16.23 -2.15
C GLU A 121 19.72 -16.22 -1.69
N ALA A 122 20.14 -15.16 -1.01
CA ALA A 122 21.44 -15.10 -0.36
C ALA A 122 21.58 -16.19 0.70
N LEU A 123 20.56 -16.35 1.57
CA LEU A 123 20.53 -17.36 2.63
C LEU A 123 20.47 -18.79 2.11
N SER A 124 19.73 -19.02 1.02
CA SER A 124 19.68 -20.32 0.35
C SER A 124 20.92 -20.64 -0.47
N LEU A 125 21.84 -19.67 -0.61
CA LEU A 125 23.05 -19.79 -1.43
C LEU A 125 22.72 -20.23 -2.86
N ILE A 126 21.70 -19.62 -3.46
CA ILE A 126 21.25 -19.93 -4.82
C ILE A 126 22.41 -19.77 -5.83
N ASP A 127 22.32 -20.49 -6.95
CA ASP A 127 23.22 -20.23 -8.06
C ASP A 127 22.95 -18.86 -8.69
N VAL A 128 24.03 -18.12 -8.93
CA VAL A 128 23.98 -16.72 -9.39
C VAL A 128 23.38 -16.60 -10.79
N ALA A 129 23.60 -17.58 -11.68
CA ALA A 129 23.03 -17.54 -13.03
C ALA A 129 21.53 -17.83 -13.00
N THR A 130 21.10 -18.85 -12.23
CA THR A 130 19.67 -19.13 -12.04
C THR A 130 18.93 -17.92 -11.46
N TRP A 131 19.53 -17.24 -10.47
CA TRP A 131 18.93 -16.04 -9.90
C TRP A 131 18.91 -14.86 -10.88
N ALA A 132 19.93 -14.73 -11.73
CA ALA A 132 19.94 -13.73 -12.80
C ALA A 132 18.77 -13.91 -13.78
N ASP A 133 18.48 -15.15 -14.15
CA ASP A 133 17.36 -15.50 -15.04
C ASP A 133 16.02 -15.18 -14.37
N ASP A 134 15.84 -15.61 -13.11
CA ASP A 134 14.60 -15.34 -12.35
C ASP A 134 14.38 -13.82 -12.15
N LEU A 135 15.43 -13.05 -11.83
CA LEU A 135 15.36 -11.59 -11.73
C LEU A 135 15.06 -10.93 -13.08
N SER A 136 15.71 -11.36 -14.15
CA SER A 136 15.48 -10.80 -15.48
C SER A 136 14.05 -11.03 -15.95
N ALA A 137 13.47 -12.20 -15.64
CA ALA A 137 12.07 -12.49 -15.94
C ALA A 137 11.10 -11.53 -15.22
N LEU A 138 11.31 -11.30 -13.92
CA LEU A 138 10.51 -10.33 -13.15
C LEU A 138 10.63 -8.91 -13.69
N LEU A 139 11.85 -8.42 -13.92
CA LEU A 139 12.05 -7.06 -14.42
C LEU A 139 11.47 -6.89 -15.83
N THR A 140 11.61 -7.89 -16.70
CA THR A 140 11.01 -7.84 -18.05
C THR A 140 9.48 -7.78 -18.00
N ASP A 141 8.85 -8.58 -17.12
CA ASP A 141 7.39 -8.57 -16.93
C ASP A 141 6.91 -7.19 -16.44
N ILE A 142 7.55 -6.63 -15.40
CA ILE A 142 7.23 -5.28 -14.90
C ILE A 142 7.43 -4.23 -15.99
N ALA A 143 8.56 -4.25 -16.69
CA ALA A 143 8.85 -3.29 -17.77
C ALA A 143 7.83 -3.35 -18.92
N SER A 144 7.22 -4.51 -19.17
CA SER A 144 6.22 -4.68 -20.22
C SER A 144 4.83 -4.15 -19.85
N ARG A 145 4.52 -4.02 -18.55
CA ARG A 145 3.21 -3.63 -18.04
C ARG A 145 3.19 -2.24 -17.39
N ALA A 146 4.31 -1.81 -16.82
CA ALA A 146 4.43 -0.49 -16.20
C ALA A 146 4.53 0.63 -17.25
N PRO A 147 3.89 1.78 -17.04
CA PRO A 147 4.07 2.94 -17.91
C PRO A 147 5.53 3.41 -17.97
N THR A 148 5.92 4.01 -19.09
CA THR A 148 7.29 4.55 -19.27
C THR A 148 7.65 5.63 -18.25
N ALA A 149 6.65 6.33 -17.70
CA ALA A 149 6.83 7.35 -16.68
C ALA A 149 7.05 6.77 -15.26
N THR A 150 6.73 5.50 -15.03
CA THR A 150 6.87 4.84 -13.73
C THR A 150 8.29 4.29 -13.60
N THR A 151 9.01 4.76 -12.59
CA THR A 151 10.36 4.26 -12.30
C THR A 151 10.30 3.08 -11.33
N THR A 152 11.03 2.00 -11.63
CA THR A 152 11.16 0.85 -10.73
C THR A 152 12.50 0.90 -9.99
N TYR A 153 12.46 0.90 -8.67
CA TYR A 153 13.62 0.93 -7.78
C TYR A 153 13.87 -0.47 -7.22
N VAL A 154 15.04 -1.04 -7.49
CA VAL A 154 15.42 -2.38 -7.02
C VAL A 154 16.42 -2.23 -5.89
N LEU A 155 16.02 -2.62 -4.68
CA LEU A 155 16.82 -2.48 -3.48
C LEU A 155 17.92 -3.55 -3.42
N GLY A 156 19.12 -3.14 -3.04
CA GLY A 156 20.25 -4.04 -2.83
C GLY A 156 20.05 -4.98 -1.65
N ILE A 157 20.64 -6.16 -1.76
CA ILE A 157 20.61 -7.20 -0.72
C ILE A 157 21.53 -6.77 0.44
N PRO A 158 21.04 -6.79 1.68
CA PRO A 158 21.81 -6.34 2.82
C PRO A 158 22.91 -7.31 3.25
N SER A 159 23.83 -6.80 4.07
CA SER A 159 24.84 -7.60 4.76
C SER A 159 24.24 -8.41 5.91
N PHE A 160 24.68 -9.66 6.09
CA PHE A 160 24.26 -10.55 7.17
C PHE A 160 25.31 -10.68 8.27
N THR A 161 26.58 -10.35 8.01
CA THR A 161 27.63 -10.36 9.05
C THR A 161 27.47 -9.27 10.09
N VAL A 162 26.68 -8.23 9.79
CA VAL A 162 26.35 -7.21 10.79
C VAL A 162 25.66 -7.85 12.00
N ASN A 163 24.83 -8.90 11.81
CA ASN A 163 24.14 -9.58 12.91
C ASN A 163 25.11 -10.38 13.80
N PRO A 164 25.35 -9.96 15.06
CA PRO A 164 26.30 -10.62 15.96
C PRO A 164 25.81 -12.01 16.42
N HIS A 165 24.52 -12.31 16.28
CA HIS A 165 23.93 -13.60 16.62
C HIS A 165 23.97 -14.60 15.45
N PHE A 166 24.26 -14.15 14.23
CA PHE A 166 24.42 -15.02 13.07
C PHE A 166 25.85 -15.60 13.04
N PRO A 167 26.04 -16.92 12.80
CA PRO A 167 27.37 -17.53 12.88
C PRO A 167 28.37 -16.85 11.92
N PRO A 168 29.49 -16.25 12.39
CA PRO A 168 30.33 -15.37 11.57
C PRO A 168 30.97 -16.02 10.33
N ARG A 169 31.13 -17.36 10.35
CA ARG A 169 31.62 -18.10 9.17
C ARG A 169 30.53 -18.29 8.12
N LEU A 170 29.29 -18.52 8.54
CA LEU A 170 28.14 -18.59 7.64
C LEU A 170 27.79 -17.20 7.12
N GLY A 171 27.81 -16.17 7.98
CA GLY A 171 27.63 -14.77 7.58
C GLY A 171 28.58 -14.37 6.46
N ARG A 172 29.89 -14.59 6.62
CA ARG A 172 30.88 -14.29 5.57
C ARG A 172 30.67 -15.06 4.27
N LEU A 173 30.05 -16.24 4.33
CA LEU A 173 29.72 -17.01 3.14
C LEU A 173 28.48 -16.41 2.45
N VAL A 174 27.44 -16.09 3.21
CA VAL A 174 26.22 -15.43 2.72
C VAL A 174 26.56 -14.07 2.13
N ASP A 175 27.35 -13.23 2.80
CA ASP A 175 27.72 -11.90 2.29
C ASP A 175 28.51 -11.96 0.97
N ARG A 176 29.39 -12.97 0.81
CA ARG A 176 30.06 -13.20 -0.49
C ARG A 176 29.06 -13.56 -1.58
N ASN A 177 27.99 -14.27 -1.22
CA ASN A 177 26.91 -14.55 -2.15
C ASN A 177 26.10 -13.28 -2.44
N SER A 178 25.66 -12.55 -1.41
CA SER A 178 24.96 -11.26 -1.53
C SER A 178 25.70 -10.28 -2.43
N ALA A 179 27.03 -10.16 -2.29
CA ALA A 179 27.85 -9.31 -3.16
C ALA A 179 27.76 -9.73 -4.64
N ARG A 180 27.83 -11.03 -4.93
CA ARG A 180 27.70 -11.55 -6.30
C ARG A 180 26.29 -11.35 -6.87
N LEU A 181 25.28 -11.52 -6.03
CA LEU A 181 23.89 -11.25 -6.40
C LEU A 181 23.71 -9.74 -6.67
N ASN A 182 24.16 -8.84 -5.80
CA ASN A 182 24.14 -7.40 -6.04
C ASN A 182 24.91 -6.98 -7.30
N ASP A 183 26.03 -7.64 -7.63
CA ASP A 183 26.75 -7.41 -8.89
C ASP A 183 25.92 -7.77 -10.13
N VAL A 184 25.21 -8.90 -10.08
CA VAL A 184 24.27 -9.30 -11.14
C VAL A 184 23.08 -8.34 -11.19
N MET A 185 22.49 -8.02 -10.03
CA MET A 185 21.36 -7.11 -9.92
C MET A 185 21.65 -5.80 -10.63
N ARG A 186 22.80 -5.18 -10.33
CA ARG A 186 23.23 -3.94 -10.99
C ARG A 186 23.31 -4.06 -12.50
N ARG A 187 23.81 -5.18 -13.03
CA ARG A 187 23.90 -5.40 -14.48
C ARG A 187 22.53 -5.60 -15.13
N VAL A 188 21.66 -6.40 -14.51
CA VAL A 188 20.31 -6.68 -15.02
C VAL A 188 19.42 -5.44 -14.93
N VAL A 189 19.53 -4.66 -13.85
CA VAL A 189 18.82 -3.37 -13.73
C VAL A 189 19.33 -2.38 -14.78
N ALA A 190 20.64 -2.29 -15.00
CA ALA A 190 21.22 -1.39 -16.00
C ALA A 190 20.80 -1.69 -17.46
N SER A 191 20.24 -2.87 -17.76
CA SER A 191 19.67 -3.16 -19.08
C SER A 191 18.24 -2.63 -19.26
N HIS A 192 17.64 -2.04 -18.22
CA HIS A 192 16.28 -1.50 -18.23
C HIS A 192 16.30 0.02 -17.96
N PRO A 193 15.96 0.87 -18.95
CA PRO A 193 16.06 2.32 -18.82
C PRO A 193 15.19 2.96 -17.73
N SER A 194 14.03 2.36 -17.42
CA SER A 194 13.09 2.84 -16.41
C SER A 194 13.34 2.26 -15.02
N MET A 195 14.53 1.69 -14.78
CA MET A 195 14.86 1.01 -13.53
C MET A 195 16.15 1.53 -12.90
N VAL A 196 16.13 1.63 -11.58
CA VAL A 196 17.22 2.17 -10.78
C VAL A 196 17.59 1.17 -9.70
N PHE A 197 18.89 0.85 -9.59
CA PHE A 197 19.41 0.05 -8.49
C PHE A 197 19.69 0.97 -7.30
N VAL A 198 19.12 0.65 -6.14
CA VAL A 198 19.32 1.41 -4.90
C VAL A 198 20.25 0.60 -3.99
N PRO A 199 21.50 1.04 -3.74
CA PRO A 199 22.42 0.32 -2.89
C PRO A 199 21.96 0.29 -1.43
N GLU A 200 22.44 -0.71 -0.67
CA GLU A 200 22.30 -0.72 0.78
C GLU A 200 23.00 0.51 1.39
N ALA A 201 22.37 1.16 2.36
CA ALA A 201 22.96 2.29 3.05
C ALA A 201 24.18 1.85 3.90
N GLU A 202 25.39 2.28 3.50
CA GLU A 202 26.65 1.92 4.16
C GLU A 202 26.68 2.32 5.66
N GLY A 203 27.39 1.54 6.48
CA GLY A 203 27.90 2.00 7.78
C GLY A 203 27.02 1.76 9.01
N HIS A 204 25.96 0.95 8.93
CA HIS A 204 25.09 0.71 10.08
C HIS A 204 25.63 -0.42 10.98
N ALA A 205 25.88 -0.11 12.25
CA ALA A 205 26.04 -1.13 13.28
C ALA A 205 24.74 -1.94 13.36
N PHE A 206 24.82 -3.23 13.72
CA PHE A 206 23.62 -4.04 13.86
C PHE A 206 22.72 -3.49 14.97
N GLU A 207 21.48 -3.24 14.57
CA GLU A 207 20.39 -2.92 15.46
C GLU A 207 19.25 -3.90 15.14
N ALA A 208 18.59 -4.41 16.18
CA ALA A 208 17.40 -5.23 15.99
C ALA A 208 16.33 -4.41 15.25
N GLU A 209 15.69 -5.04 14.25
CA GLU A 209 14.64 -4.42 13.45
C GLU A 209 13.59 -3.79 14.38
N SER A 210 13.41 -2.47 14.23
CA SER A 210 12.53 -1.64 15.05
C SER A 210 12.18 -0.37 14.28
N ALA A 211 11.14 0.35 14.71
CA ALA A 211 10.71 1.57 14.01
C ALA A 211 11.85 2.59 13.78
N PRO A 212 12.74 2.89 14.75
CA PRO A 212 13.88 3.79 14.50
C PRO A 212 14.86 3.28 13.44
N VAL A 213 15.06 1.96 13.34
CA VAL A 213 15.90 1.34 12.32
C VAL A 213 15.27 1.52 10.94
N TYR A 214 13.97 1.22 10.82
CA TYR A 214 13.23 1.42 9.58
C TYR A 214 13.19 2.89 9.14
N ALA A 215 13.12 3.84 10.07
CA ALA A 215 13.23 5.26 9.76
C ALA A 215 14.55 5.60 9.04
N ARG A 216 15.67 5.06 9.53
CA ARG A 216 17.00 5.31 8.94
C ARG A 216 17.19 4.58 7.62
N TRP A 217 16.59 3.41 7.43
CA TRP A 217 16.62 2.70 6.15
C TRP A 217 15.72 3.37 5.10
N ALA A 218 14.55 3.87 5.50
CA ALA A 218 13.62 4.52 4.61
C ALA A 218 14.16 5.84 4.04
N ALA A 219 14.87 6.64 4.84
CA ALA A 219 15.35 7.96 4.44
C ALA A 219 16.21 7.95 3.14
N PRO A 220 17.28 7.14 3.00
CA PRO A 220 18.06 7.08 1.77
C PRO A 220 17.28 6.49 0.59
N ILE A 221 16.35 5.56 0.84
CA ILE A 221 15.48 5.00 -0.22
C ILE A 221 14.53 6.10 -0.74
N ALA A 222 13.90 6.85 0.17
CA ALA A 222 13.00 7.94 -0.16
C ALA A 222 13.68 9.02 -1.01
N LEU A 223 14.94 9.35 -0.73
CA LEU A 223 15.74 10.28 -1.53
C LEU A 223 15.90 9.81 -2.98
N HIS A 224 16.24 8.53 -3.20
CA HIS A 224 16.36 7.99 -4.56
C HIS A 224 15.01 8.03 -5.29
N ILE A 225 13.92 7.74 -4.58
CA ILE A 225 12.58 7.72 -5.17
C ILE A 225 12.11 9.14 -5.49
N SER A 226 12.30 10.10 -4.58
CA SER A 226 11.86 11.48 -4.78
C SER A 226 12.51 12.14 -5.99
N ASP A 227 13.76 11.79 -6.32
CA ASP A 227 14.47 12.33 -7.48
C ASP A 227 13.83 11.89 -8.82
N GLY A 228 13.20 10.72 -8.86
CA GLY A 228 12.51 10.21 -10.04
C GLY A 228 11.00 10.48 -10.05
N LEU A 229 10.45 11.07 -8.99
CA LEU A 229 9.07 11.53 -8.95
C LEU A 229 9.01 12.94 -9.53
N ASP A 230 8.17 13.17 -10.55
CA ASP A 230 8.01 14.50 -11.15
C ASP A 230 7.33 15.45 -10.15
N PRO A 231 8.01 16.53 -9.68
CA PRO A 231 7.41 17.51 -8.77
C PRO A 231 6.41 18.44 -9.47
N ALA A 232 6.46 18.51 -10.81
CA ALA A 232 5.61 19.36 -11.65
C ALA A 232 4.59 18.56 -12.47
N ARG A 233 4.52 17.24 -12.28
CA ARG A 233 3.45 16.43 -12.87
C ARG A 233 2.12 17.03 -12.40
N PRO A 234 1.17 17.33 -13.32
CA PRO A 234 -0.17 17.68 -12.91
C PRO A 234 -0.66 16.60 -11.96
N ALA A 235 -1.27 17.01 -10.83
CA ALA A 235 -1.96 16.08 -9.93
C ALA A 235 -2.64 15.05 -10.80
N ALA A 236 -2.27 13.78 -10.60
CA ALA A 236 -2.58 12.71 -11.56
C ALA A 236 -4.02 12.97 -12.04
N GLU A 237 -4.24 13.05 -13.36
CA GLU A 237 -5.62 12.95 -13.83
C GLU A 237 -6.20 11.74 -13.09
N ASP A 238 -7.20 12.00 -12.24
CA ASP A 238 -7.96 11.00 -11.49
C ASP A 238 -8.03 9.81 -12.43
N THR A 239 -7.41 8.68 -12.10
CA THR A 239 -7.38 7.49 -12.96
C THR A 239 -8.82 6.95 -13.07
N VAL A 240 -9.62 7.67 -13.86
CA VAL A 240 -10.87 7.34 -14.49
C VAL A 240 -10.40 6.60 -15.74
N GLN A 241 -10.19 5.29 -15.70
CA GLN A 241 -11.07 4.28 -15.16
C GLN A 241 -10.26 3.29 -14.35
N ALA A 242 -10.52 3.19 -13.03
CA ALA A 242 -10.50 1.87 -12.39
C ALA A 242 -11.22 0.90 -13.34
N ASP A 243 -10.73 -0.32 -13.56
CA ASP A 243 -11.49 -1.33 -14.31
C ASP A 243 -12.87 -1.41 -13.66
N GLU A 244 -13.85 -0.67 -14.20
CA GLU A 244 -15.16 -0.51 -13.60
C GLU A 244 -15.81 -1.90 -13.52
N LYS A 245 -15.43 -2.79 -14.43
CA LYS A 245 -15.80 -4.20 -14.36
C LYS A 245 -15.14 -4.91 -13.18
N ALA A 246 -13.88 -4.63 -12.82
CA ALA A 246 -13.24 -5.17 -11.61
C ALA A 246 -13.93 -4.64 -10.36
N ARG A 247 -14.10 -3.32 -10.25
CA ARG A 247 -14.77 -2.68 -9.12
C ARG A 247 -16.18 -3.24 -8.91
N LEU A 248 -16.95 -3.40 -9.99
CA LEU A 248 -18.27 -4.02 -9.93
C LEU A 248 -18.20 -5.51 -9.56
N ARG A 249 -17.20 -6.27 -10.01
CA ARG A 249 -17.00 -7.67 -9.57
C ARG A 249 -16.73 -7.75 -8.06
N SER A 250 -15.95 -6.82 -7.51
CA SER A 250 -15.63 -6.75 -6.08
C SER A 250 -16.86 -6.32 -5.27
N LEU A 251 -17.61 -5.34 -5.76
CA LEU A 251 -18.89 -4.96 -5.18
C LEU A 251 -19.88 -6.14 -5.17
N ASP A 252 -20.10 -6.80 -6.31
CA ASP A 252 -20.98 -7.97 -6.43
C ASP A 252 -20.59 -9.10 -5.46
N ARG A 253 -19.30 -9.21 -5.13
CA ARG A 253 -18.81 -10.18 -4.15
C ARG A 253 -19.18 -9.76 -2.72
N LEU A 254 -18.95 -8.50 -2.35
CA LEU A 254 -19.35 -7.96 -1.05
C LEU A 254 -20.86 -8.11 -0.84
N GLU A 255 -21.67 -7.75 -1.84
CA GLU A 255 -23.13 -7.81 -1.76
C GLU A 255 -23.64 -9.24 -1.60
N ARG A 256 -23.03 -10.22 -2.28
CA ARG A 256 -23.36 -11.64 -2.10
C ARG A 256 -23.01 -12.17 -0.71
N LEU A 257 -21.95 -11.67 -0.09
CA LEU A 257 -21.51 -12.12 1.24
C LEU A 257 -22.39 -11.57 2.36
N ARG A 258 -22.90 -10.33 2.22
CA ARG A 258 -23.60 -9.64 3.31
C ARG A 258 -25.10 -9.47 3.10
N GLY A 259 -25.60 -9.64 1.88
CA GLY A 259 -27.01 -9.40 1.57
C GLY A 259 -27.42 -7.94 1.72
N THR A 260 -28.69 -7.70 2.04
CA THR A 260 -29.29 -6.36 2.27
C THR A 260 -29.89 -6.23 3.67
N ASP A 261 -29.50 -7.11 4.59
CA ASP A 261 -30.05 -7.12 5.95
C ASP A 261 -29.49 -5.97 6.80
N ASP A 262 -30.25 -5.57 7.83
CA ASP A 262 -29.83 -4.55 8.80
C ASP A 262 -28.49 -4.92 9.45
N ASP A 263 -27.58 -3.95 9.55
CA ASP A 263 -26.25 -4.12 10.15
C ASP A 263 -26.03 -3.15 11.32
N PRO A 264 -26.42 -3.54 12.55
CA PRO A 264 -26.34 -2.66 13.71
C PRO A 264 -24.91 -2.20 14.09
N GLU A 265 -23.88 -2.97 13.69
CA GLU A 265 -22.49 -2.61 13.97
C GLU A 265 -22.00 -1.57 12.96
N LEU A 266 -22.40 -1.70 11.70
CA LEU A 266 -22.19 -0.66 10.69
C LEU A 266 -22.93 0.63 11.05
N ASP A 267 -24.18 0.53 11.52
CA ASP A 267 -24.98 1.68 11.95
C ASP A 267 -24.36 2.44 13.11
N GLN A 268 -23.78 1.72 14.08
CA GLN A 268 -23.03 2.34 15.18
C GLN A 268 -21.79 3.08 14.68
N LEU A 269 -21.06 2.53 13.71
CA LEU A 269 -19.88 3.20 13.13
C LEU A 269 -20.29 4.45 12.34
N THR A 270 -21.38 4.37 11.57
CA THR A 270 -21.92 5.52 10.82
C THR A 270 -22.38 6.62 11.77
N ASP A 271 -23.11 6.29 12.83
CA ASP A 271 -23.53 7.29 13.83
C ASP A 271 -22.33 7.87 14.59
N ARG A 272 -21.32 7.05 14.90
CA ARG A 272 -20.07 7.53 15.50
C ARG A 272 -19.37 8.56 14.62
N ALA A 273 -19.36 8.37 13.30
CA ALA A 273 -18.82 9.35 12.37
C ALA A 273 -19.62 10.67 12.46
N ARG A 274 -20.95 10.62 12.36
CA ARG A 274 -21.80 11.81 12.48
C ARG A 274 -21.54 12.56 13.79
N GLN A 275 -21.48 11.85 14.92
CA GLN A 275 -21.23 12.43 16.24
C GLN A 275 -19.83 13.05 16.35
N LEU A 276 -18.80 12.36 15.84
CA LEU A 276 -17.41 12.80 15.95
C LEU A 276 -17.17 14.11 15.18
N PHE A 277 -17.72 14.21 13.97
CA PHE A 277 -17.60 15.41 13.14
C PHE A 277 -18.68 16.46 13.45
N GLY A 278 -19.61 16.14 14.35
CA GLY A 278 -20.73 16.99 14.72
C GLY A 278 -21.57 17.43 13.53
N THR A 279 -21.67 16.60 12.48
CA THR A 279 -22.40 16.90 11.25
C THR A 279 -23.87 16.50 11.37
N THR A 280 -24.73 17.06 10.51
CA THR A 280 -26.14 16.65 10.49
C THR A 280 -26.34 15.25 9.93
N LEU A 281 -25.49 14.80 8.99
CA LEU A 281 -25.59 13.49 8.38
C LEU A 281 -24.25 12.74 8.33
N ALA A 282 -24.33 11.41 8.32
CA ALA A 282 -23.26 10.52 7.89
C ALA A 282 -23.83 9.30 7.15
N ALA A 283 -23.09 8.75 6.21
CA ALA A 283 -23.49 7.56 5.48
C ALA A 283 -22.31 6.67 5.10
N VAL A 284 -22.57 5.37 5.06
CA VAL A 284 -21.74 4.40 4.34
C VAL A 284 -22.46 4.06 3.06
N THR A 285 -21.80 4.33 1.94
CA THR A 285 -22.38 4.18 0.59
C THR A 285 -21.62 3.15 -0.21
N LEU A 286 -22.33 2.37 -1.03
CA LEU A 286 -21.75 1.55 -2.09
C LEU A 286 -22.15 2.14 -3.44
N ILE A 287 -21.21 2.14 -4.39
CA ILE A 287 -21.41 2.76 -5.70
C ILE A 287 -21.68 1.66 -6.71
N GLY A 288 -22.94 1.52 -7.13
CA GLY A 288 -23.33 0.59 -8.20
C GLY A 288 -22.90 1.09 -9.58
N ARG A 289 -23.44 0.46 -10.63
CA ARG A 289 -23.20 0.89 -12.01
C ARG A 289 -23.75 2.29 -12.27
N ASP A 290 -25.03 2.47 -11.98
CA ASP A 290 -25.79 3.70 -12.29
C ASP A 290 -26.39 4.37 -11.04
N THR A 291 -26.25 3.73 -9.87
CA THR A 291 -26.86 4.15 -8.61
C THR A 291 -25.85 4.24 -7.49
N GLN A 292 -26.14 5.06 -6.49
CA GLN A 292 -25.53 5.01 -5.17
C GLN A 292 -26.53 4.38 -4.20
N GLU A 293 -26.07 3.39 -3.43
CA GLU A 293 -26.85 2.77 -2.36
C GLU A 293 -26.28 3.16 -1.00
N MET A 294 -27.13 3.66 -0.10
CA MET A 294 -26.75 3.89 1.29
C MET A 294 -26.92 2.56 2.05
N ARG A 295 -25.81 1.98 2.49
CA ARG A 295 -25.81 0.75 3.30
C ARG A 295 -26.03 1.01 4.78
N SER A 296 -25.67 2.20 5.23
CA SER A 296 -25.99 2.68 6.56
C SER A 296 -26.05 4.19 6.50
N VAL A 297 -27.00 4.78 7.23
CA VAL A 297 -27.24 6.22 7.26
C VAL A 297 -27.57 6.64 8.69
N SER A 298 -27.03 7.78 9.10
CA SER A 298 -27.36 8.43 10.37
C SER A 298 -27.70 9.89 10.12
N GLY A 299 -28.78 10.36 10.75
CA GLY A 299 -29.27 11.75 10.64
C GLY A 299 -30.33 12.00 9.56
N THR A 300 -30.69 10.99 8.75
CA THR A 300 -31.80 11.05 7.78
C THR A 300 -32.28 9.64 7.41
N ASP A 301 -33.37 9.57 6.64
CA ASP A 301 -33.83 8.33 6.02
C ASP A 301 -32.98 8.00 4.78
N ALA A 302 -32.81 6.72 4.47
CA ALA A 302 -32.00 6.29 3.33
C ALA A 302 -32.54 6.86 2.01
N LEU A 303 -31.66 7.50 1.24
CA LEU A 303 -31.95 8.04 -0.08
C LEU A 303 -31.18 7.27 -1.15
N ALA A 304 -31.89 6.84 -2.20
CA ALA A 304 -31.25 6.37 -3.42
C ALA A 304 -30.98 7.57 -4.32
N LEU A 305 -29.72 7.73 -4.74
CA LEU A 305 -29.32 8.81 -5.65
C LEU A 305 -28.78 8.22 -6.96
N PRO A 306 -29.07 8.86 -8.11
CA PRO A 306 -28.35 8.56 -9.33
C PRO A 306 -26.84 8.73 -9.10
N ARG A 307 -26.03 7.82 -9.64
CA ARG A 307 -24.57 7.92 -9.51
C ARG A 307 -24.02 9.24 -10.07
N SER A 308 -24.68 9.81 -11.09
CA SER A 308 -24.34 11.10 -11.68
C SER A 308 -24.47 12.29 -10.73
N GLU A 309 -25.20 12.15 -9.62
CA GLU A 309 -25.40 13.18 -8.60
C GLU A 309 -24.75 12.79 -7.26
N SER A 310 -23.79 11.87 -7.31
CA SER A 310 -23.12 11.32 -6.12
C SER A 310 -21.77 12.00 -5.88
N PHE A 311 -21.64 12.65 -4.72
CA PHE A 311 -20.33 13.03 -4.19
C PHE A 311 -19.44 11.79 -3.94
N CYS A 312 -20.03 10.70 -3.45
CA CYS A 312 -19.31 9.47 -3.15
C CYS A 312 -18.73 8.80 -4.40
N ASP A 313 -19.36 8.92 -5.56
CA ASP A 313 -18.78 8.50 -6.83
C ASP A 313 -17.49 9.28 -7.13
N THR A 314 -17.46 10.58 -6.82
CA THR A 314 -16.21 11.36 -6.95
C THR A 314 -15.19 10.92 -5.91
N THR A 315 -15.62 10.62 -4.68
CA THR A 315 -14.75 10.14 -3.61
C THR A 315 -14.06 8.82 -3.98
N ILE A 316 -14.79 7.83 -4.52
CA ILE A 316 -14.19 6.53 -4.88
C ILE A 316 -13.22 6.60 -6.06
N ARG A 317 -13.18 7.71 -6.79
CA ARG A 317 -12.17 7.93 -7.84
C ARG A 317 -10.82 8.33 -7.25
N ARG A 318 -10.80 8.77 -5.99
CA ARG A 318 -9.62 9.27 -5.24
C ARG A 318 -9.16 8.26 -4.19
N THR A 319 -7.86 8.21 -3.89
CA THR A 319 -7.29 7.30 -2.88
C THR A 319 -7.35 7.92 -1.48
N GLY A 320 -7.44 9.24 -1.40
CA GLY A 320 -7.66 10.00 -0.18
C GLY A 320 -9.08 10.53 -0.03
N HIS A 321 -9.28 11.38 0.97
CA HIS A 321 -10.57 12.02 1.20
C HIS A 321 -10.92 13.04 0.11
N LEU A 322 -12.21 13.23 -0.11
CA LEU A 322 -12.78 14.37 -0.83
C LEU A 322 -13.43 15.30 0.18
N VAL A 323 -13.03 16.56 0.21
CA VAL A 323 -13.67 17.61 1.02
C VAL A 323 -14.23 18.68 0.10
N ILE A 324 -15.47 19.07 0.37
CA ILE A 324 -16.17 20.18 -0.24
C ILE A 324 -16.69 21.02 0.93
N GLU A 325 -16.01 22.13 1.19
CA GLU A 325 -16.33 23.01 2.33
C GLU A 325 -17.68 23.70 2.17
N ASP A 326 -18.03 24.08 0.93
CA ASP A 326 -19.35 24.59 0.53
C ASP A 326 -19.69 24.19 -0.94
N ALA A 327 -20.58 23.22 -1.09
CA ALA A 327 -21.02 22.66 -2.37
C ALA A 327 -21.87 23.64 -3.18
N SER A 328 -22.50 24.63 -2.55
CA SER A 328 -23.27 25.65 -3.26
C SER A 328 -22.38 26.63 -4.04
N LEU A 329 -21.10 26.71 -3.67
CA LEU A 329 -20.09 27.55 -4.33
C LEU A 329 -19.27 26.78 -5.37
N ASP A 330 -19.41 25.45 -5.42
CA ASP A 330 -18.69 24.61 -6.35
C ASP A 330 -19.56 24.28 -7.56
N SER A 331 -19.24 24.86 -8.72
CA SER A 331 -20.02 24.69 -9.95
C SER A 331 -20.14 23.24 -10.43
N ARG A 332 -19.31 22.32 -9.91
CA ARG A 332 -19.41 20.89 -10.23
C ARG A 332 -20.58 20.21 -9.51
N TYR A 333 -21.00 20.76 -8.37
CA TYR A 333 -21.96 20.14 -7.46
C TYR A 333 -23.15 21.02 -7.11
N ALA A 334 -23.08 22.33 -7.36
CA ALA A 334 -24.11 23.29 -7.00
C ALA A 334 -25.51 22.92 -7.55
N ASP A 335 -25.56 22.28 -8.72
CA ASP A 335 -26.80 21.86 -9.38
C ASP A 335 -27.29 20.46 -8.96
N TYR A 336 -26.57 19.75 -8.09
CA TYR A 336 -27.03 18.45 -7.58
C TYR A 336 -28.33 18.62 -6.81
N SER A 337 -29.28 17.70 -6.98
CA SER A 337 -30.60 17.79 -6.33
C SER A 337 -30.53 17.94 -4.81
N VAL A 338 -29.56 17.28 -4.18
CA VAL A 338 -29.31 17.35 -2.73
C VAL A 338 -28.66 18.66 -2.26
N VAL A 339 -28.11 19.46 -3.19
CA VAL A 339 -27.49 20.77 -2.91
C VAL A 339 -28.46 21.90 -3.20
N ALA A 340 -29.05 21.92 -4.40
CA ALA A 340 -29.99 22.94 -4.84
C ALA A 340 -31.40 22.77 -4.24
N GLY A 341 -31.80 21.53 -3.94
CA GLY A 341 -33.05 21.16 -3.27
C GLY A 341 -32.80 20.67 -1.85
N GLU A 342 -33.80 19.99 -1.28
CA GLU A 342 -33.68 19.37 0.05
C GLU A 342 -32.69 18.18 0.02
N PRO A 343 -31.84 18.00 1.06
CA PRO A 343 -31.81 18.75 2.32
C PRO A 343 -30.96 20.04 2.27
N GLY A 344 -30.41 20.42 1.12
CA GLY A 344 -29.60 21.62 0.97
C GLY A 344 -28.18 21.45 1.49
N ILE A 345 -27.53 20.34 1.10
CA ILE A 345 -26.15 20.04 1.49
C ILE A 345 -25.21 21.18 1.09
N ARG A 346 -24.36 21.59 2.04
CA ARG A 346 -23.29 22.57 1.85
C ARG A 346 -21.95 21.91 2.10
N PHE A 347 -21.80 21.17 3.18
CA PHE A 347 -20.54 20.50 3.48
C PHE A 347 -20.58 19.02 3.10
N TYR A 348 -19.48 18.52 2.53
CA TYR A 348 -19.23 17.11 2.32
C TYR A 348 -17.77 16.79 2.66
N ALA A 349 -17.55 15.73 3.45
CA ALA A 349 -16.25 15.07 3.54
C ALA A 349 -16.44 13.56 3.42
N GLY A 350 -15.74 12.94 2.48
CA GLY A 350 -15.83 11.50 2.23
C GLY A 350 -14.47 10.84 2.13
N TYR A 351 -14.38 9.57 2.52
CA TYR A 351 -13.19 8.74 2.37
C TYR A 351 -13.58 7.42 1.69
N PRO A 352 -12.82 6.95 0.67
CA PRO A 352 -13.13 5.73 -0.06
C PRO A 352 -13.05 4.49 0.83
N LEU A 353 -13.91 3.50 0.56
CA LEU A 353 -13.91 2.19 1.18
C LEU A 353 -13.38 1.17 0.17
N GLU A 354 -12.23 0.61 0.49
CA GLU A 354 -11.51 -0.36 -0.34
C GLU A 354 -11.80 -1.80 0.08
N ALA A 355 -12.12 -2.62 -0.92
CA ALA A 355 -12.16 -4.07 -0.81
C ALA A 355 -10.74 -4.66 -0.73
N PRO A 356 -10.57 -5.92 -0.27
CA PRO A 356 -9.26 -6.55 -0.10
C PRO A 356 -8.42 -6.63 -1.39
N ASP A 357 -9.07 -6.58 -2.55
CA ASP A 357 -8.41 -6.53 -3.87
C ASP A 357 -8.06 -5.10 -4.32
N GLY A 358 -8.14 -4.12 -3.40
CA GLY A 358 -7.83 -2.72 -3.64
C GLY A 358 -8.86 -1.98 -4.50
N GLN A 359 -10.03 -2.58 -4.76
CA GLN A 359 -11.12 -1.89 -5.47
C GLN A 359 -11.93 -1.01 -4.51
N ARG A 360 -12.11 0.27 -4.88
CA ARG A 360 -12.91 1.23 -4.13
C ARG A 360 -14.39 1.04 -4.43
N VAL A 361 -15.07 0.29 -3.58
CA VAL A 361 -16.47 -0.13 -3.82
C VAL A 361 -17.49 0.86 -3.26
N GLY A 362 -17.07 1.75 -2.37
CA GLY A 362 -17.95 2.65 -1.63
C GLY A 362 -17.22 3.78 -0.93
N ALA A 363 -17.93 4.56 -0.12
CA ALA A 363 -17.35 5.63 0.68
C ALA A 363 -18.04 5.75 2.04
N LEU A 364 -17.26 6.07 3.09
CA LEU A 364 -17.78 6.71 4.29
C LEU A 364 -17.83 8.21 4.01
N CYS A 365 -18.96 8.86 4.27
CA CYS A 365 -19.07 10.31 4.18
C CYS A 365 -19.82 10.92 5.35
N VAL A 366 -19.45 12.15 5.67
CA VAL A 366 -20.16 13.05 6.59
C VAL A 366 -20.57 14.30 5.82
N MET A 367 -21.79 14.77 6.06
CA MET A 367 -22.40 15.85 5.30
C MET A 367 -23.13 16.80 6.22
N ASP A 368 -23.18 18.07 5.84
CA ASP A 368 -23.92 19.08 6.57
C ASP A 368 -24.65 20.06 5.65
N THR A 369 -25.73 20.66 6.18
CA THR A 369 -26.50 21.73 5.55
C THR A 369 -25.86 23.10 5.77
N GLU A 370 -24.85 23.19 6.64
CA GLU A 370 -24.00 24.36 6.82
C GLU A 370 -22.60 24.13 6.24
N ALA A 371 -21.98 25.18 5.69
CA ALA A 371 -20.60 25.12 5.23
C ALA A 371 -19.64 24.90 6.41
N ARG A 372 -18.58 24.11 6.21
CA ARG A 372 -17.62 23.78 7.29
C ARG A 372 -16.20 23.78 6.79
N ARG A 373 -15.28 24.11 7.71
CA ARG A 373 -13.85 23.88 7.55
C ARG A 373 -13.52 22.43 7.90
N PHE A 374 -12.51 21.89 7.25
CA PHE A 374 -12.04 20.53 7.49
C PHE A 374 -10.53 20.55 7.73
N SER A 375 -10.09 20.04 8.88
CA SER A 375 -8.69 20.04 9.30
C SER A 375 -7.96 18.75 8.92
N THR A 376 -6.64 18.75 9.10
CA THR A 376 -5.80 17.56 8.97
C THR A 376 -6.11 16.48 10.01
N GLU A 377 -6.50 16.90 11.21
CA GLU A 377 -6.96 16.03 12.28
C GLU A 377 -8.29 15.37 11.91
N ASP A 378 -9.20 16.13 11.29
CA ASP A 378 -10.47 15.61 10.76
C ASP A 378 -10.22 14.56 9.66
N ALA A 379 -9.28 14.82 8.75
CA ALA A 379 -8.87 13.87 7.71
C ALA A 379 -8.38 12.54 8.32
N THR A 380 -7.56 12.63 9.36
CA THR A 380 -7.02 11.48 10.08
C THR A 380 -8.13 10.67 10.77
N ALA A 381 -9.06 11.36 11.43
CA ALA A 381 -10.20 10.74 12.08
C ALA A 381 -11.14 10.06 11.07
N LEU A 382 -11.38 10.70 9.92
CA LEU A 382 -12.28 10.20 8.88
C LEU A 382 -11.70 8.92 8.26
N ARG A 383 -10.40 8.93 7.96
CA ARG A 383 -9.66 7.73 7.53
C ARG A 383 -9.76 6.61 8.56
N ALA A 384 -9.51 6.89 9.84
CA ALA A 384 -9.54 5.87 10.89
C ALA A 384 -10.91 5.18 10.99
N LEU A 385 -12.00 5.95 10.87
CA LEU A 385 -13.37 5.43 10.82
C LEU A 385 -13.64 4.64 9.53
N ALA A 386 -13.22 5.14 8.36
CA ALA A 386 -13.37 4.44 7.10
C ALA A 386 -12.67 3.07 7.12
N LEU A 387 -11.45 3.01 7.68
CA LEU A 387 -10.72 1.75 7.86
C LEU A 387 -11.40 0.80 8.86
N ALA A 388 -12.04 1.33 9.91
CA ALA A 388 -12.84 0.51 10.82
C ALA A 388 -14.07 -0.09 10.13
N ILE A 389 -14.73 0.70 9.28
CA ILE A 389 -15.87 0.26 8.47
C ILE A 389 -15.43 -0.77 7.43
N GLN A 390 -14.30 -0.57 6.74
CA GLN A 390 -13.73 -1.56 5.82
C GLN A 390 -13.48 -2.90 6.54
N ARG A 391 -12.81 -2.88 7.69
CA ARG A 391 -12.59 -4.11 8.47
C ARG A 391 -13.90 -4.81 8.80
N HIS A 392 -14.93 -4.07 9.16
CA HIS A 392 -16.26 -4.62 9.44
C HIS A 392 -16.92 -5.22 8.19
N LEU A 393 -16.89 -4.52 7.05
CA LEU A 393 -17.48 -4.96 5.80
C LEU A 393 -16.80 -6.24 5.26
N PHE A 394 -15.48 -6.38 5.42
CA PHE A 394 -14.71 -7.46 4.80
C PHE A 394 -14.25 -8.55 5.78
N ARG A 395 -14.70 -8.53 7.04
CA ARG A 395 -14.32 -9.53 8.09
C ARG A 395 -14.64 -11.00 7.78
N HIS A 396 -15.41 -11.28 6.72
CA HIS A 396 -15.82 -12.62 6.31
C HIS A 396 -15.33 -12.99 4.90
N GLU A 397 -14.53 -12.13 4.28
CA GLU A 397 -13.85 -12.50 3.05
C GLU A 397 -12.61 -13.34 3.43
N PRO A 398 -12.44 -14.56 2.91
CA PRO A 398 -11.18 -15.27 3.07
C PRO A 398 -10.08 -14.39 2.46
N ASP A 399 -8.97 -14.21 3.19
CA ASP A 399 -7.78 -13.53 2.67
C ASP A 399 -7.53 -14.01 1.24
N ALA A 400 -7.51 -13.08 0.28
CA ALA A 400 -7.12 -13.38 -1.08
C ALA A 400 -5.65 -13.80 -1.02
N GLY A 401 -5.44 -15.12 -0.90
CA GLY A 401 -4.15 -15.73 -0.58
C GLY A 401 -3.13 -15.70 -1.69
#